data_AF-A0A6B2RWV0-F1
#
_entry.id   AF-A0A6B2RWV0-F1
#
_cell.length_a   1.000
_cell.length_b   1.000
_cell.length_c   1.000
_cell.angle_alpha   90.00
_cell.angle_beta   90.00
_cell.angle_gamma   90.00
#
_symmetry.space_group_name_H-M   'P 1'
#
loop_
_entity.id
_entity.type
_entity.pdbx_description
1 polymer ?
#
loop_
_entity_poly.entity_id
_entity_poly.type
_entity_poly.pdbx_seq_one_letter_code
_entity_poly.pdbx_strand_id
1 'polypeptide(L)'
;MSEEHVQVAEADADRESPRDESLIDYSRRRQAVALIVAPIIFGVLAGLTLKWSVVAWGTMQVIGVLGAVVAGREHKYGWSAAARGFVAGLLATGVTVGMQALLPGDDVKTLAFPSYLITAAIGSAVLHLVGAAPRRIRRRIKYVATLRRTR
;
A
#
# COMPACT_ATOMS: atom_id res chain seq x y z
N MET A 1 12.43 32.92 28.07
CA MET A 1 11.85 31.61 27.65
C MET A 1 12.80 30.56 28.19
N SER A 2 12.39 29.84 29.24
CA SER A 2 13.25 28.93 30.01
C SER A 2 13.56 27.66 29.20
N GLU A 3 14.81 27.19 29.24
CA GLU A 3 15.30 25.97 28.56
C GLU A 3 14.46 24.72 28.90
N GLU A 4 13.77 24.75 30.04
CA GLU A 4 12.84 23.73 30.51
C GLU A 4 11.67 23.49 29.53
N HIS A 5 11.19 24.52 28.81
CA HIS A 5 10.11 24.34 27.84
C HIS A 5 10.57 23.70 26.52
N VAL A 6 11.86 23.77 26.18
CA VAL A 6 12.42 23.15 24.97
C VAL A 6 12.62 21.65 25.19
N GLN A 7 13.08 21.24 26.38
CA GLN A 7 13.26 19.83 26.72
C GLN A 7 11.94 19.05 26.82
N VAL A 8 10.85 19.66 27.29
CA VAL A 8 9.53 18.99 27.31
C VAL A 8 8.98 18.81 25.90
N ALA A 9 9.24 19.76 24.99
CA ALA A 9 8.82 19.65 23.58
C ALA A 9 9.61 18.60 22.80
N GLU A 10 10.90 18.41 23.09
CA GLU A 10 11.72 17.33 22.51
C GLU A 10 11.36 15.96 23.10
N ALA A 11 11.08 15.86 24.40
CA ALA A 11 10.72 14.61 25.06
C ALA A 11 9.35 14.05 24.63
N ASP A 12 8.41 14.89 24.22
CA ASP A 12 7.12 14.45 23.66
C ASP A 12 7.20 14.09 22.17
N ALA A 13 8.19 14.60 21.42
CA ALA A 13 8.43 14.21 20.03
C ALA A 13 8.96 12.77 19.90
N ASP A 14 9.69 12.27 20.90
CA ASP A 14 10.22 10.90 20.94
C ASP A 14 9.23 9.85 21.48
N ARG A 15 8.14 10.26 22.13
CA ARG A 15 7.09 9.34 22.63
C ARG A 15 6.05 8.94 21.59
N GLU A 16 5.94 9.66 20.48
CA GLU A 16 5.17 9.21 19.32
C GLU A 16 6.00 8.22 18.46
N SER A 17 6.57 7.17 19.07
CA SER A 17 6.88 5.97 18.30
C SER A 17 5.54 5.44 17.78
N PRO A 18 5.21 5.58 16.49
CA PRO A 18 3.91 5.24 15.95
C PRO A 18 3.90 3.72 15.77
N ARG A 19 3.87 2.97 16.87
CA ARG A 19 3.48 1.58 16.85
C ARG A 19 2.03 1.58 16.41
N ASP A 20 1.86 1.31 15.12
CA ASP A 20 0.60 1.27 14.43
C ASP A 20 -0.39 0.35 15.17
N GLU A 21 -1.22 0.93 16.04
CA GLU A 21 -2.37 0.26 16.66
C GLU A 21 -3.30 -0.37 15.60
N SER A 22 -3.19 0.06 14.33
CA SER A 22 -4.02 -0.42 13.23
C SER A 22 -3.80 -1.89 12.85
N LEU A 23 -2.63 -2.48 13.15
CA LEU A 23 -2.40 -3.92 12.98
C LEU A 23 -2.81 -4.75 14.20
N ILE A 24 -3.03 -4.12 15.35
CA ILE A 24 -3.44 -4.84 16.56
C ILE A 24 -4.96 -5.08 16.56
N ASP A 25 -5.73 -4.22 15.89
CA ASP A 25 -7.20 -4.27 15.89
C ASP A 25 -7.82 -5.29 14.90
N TYR A 26 -7.07 -5.83 13.95
CA TYR A 26 -7.57 -6.84 13.00
C TYR A 26 -7.17 -8.25 13.40
N SER A 27 -8.10 -9.20 13.26
CA SER A 27 -7.80 -10.63 13.44
C SER A 27 -6.62 -11.05 12.56
N ARG A 28 -5.67 -11.83 13.12
CA ARG A 28 -4.48 -12.32 12.39
C ARG A 28 -4.82 -12.95 11.03
N ARG A 29 -6.00 -13.59 10.94
CA ARG A 29 -6.54 -14.16 9.71
C ARG A 29 -6.78 -13.10 8.63
N ARG A 30 -7.41 -11.97 8.97
CA ARG A 30 -7.66 -10.88 8.01
C ARG A 30 -6.35 -10.26 7.52
N GLN A 31 -5.35 -10.15 8.38
CA GLN A 31 -4.03 -9.68 7.99
C GLN A 31 -3.35 -10.63 7.02
N ALA A 32 -3.32 -11.94 7.32
CA ALA A 32 -2.74 -12.94 6.42
C ALA A 32 -3.46 -12.96 5.07
N VAL A 33 -4.79 -12.91 5.06
CA VAL A 33 -5.57 -12.87 3.82
C VAL A 33 -5.24 -11.63 3.00
N ALA A 34 -5.23 -10.45 3.62
CA ALA A 34 -5.06 -9.21 2.89
C ALA A 34 -3.61 -8.90 2.48
N LEU A 35 -2.62 -9.42 3.22
CA LEU A 35 -1.20 -9.20 2.95
C LEU A 35 -0.60 -10.27 2.04
N ILE A 36 -1.09 -11.52 2.10
CA ILE A 36 -0.48 -12.66 1.41
C ILE A 36 -1.44 -13.24 0.38
N VAL A 37 -2.63 -13.67 0.81
CA VAL A 37 -3.54 -14.44 -0.05
C VAL A 37 -4.07 -13.60 -1.21
N ALA A 38 -4.56 -12.39 -0.91
CA ALA A 38 -5.14 -11.51 -1.94
C ALA A 38 -4.11 -11.08 -3.00
N PRO A 39 -2.89 -10.64 -2.65
CA PRO A 39 -1.84 -10.36 -3.64
C PRO A 39 -1.46 -11.58 -4.50
N ILE A 40 -1.36 -12.77 -3.90
CA ILE A 40 -1.04 -14.00 -4.65
C ILE A 40 -2.16 -14.31 -5.66
N ILE A 41 -3.42 -14.33 -5.23
CA ILE A 41 -4.56 -14.58 -6.11
C ILE A 41 -4.59 -13.56 -7.25
N PHE A 42 -4.40 -12.28 -6.92
CA PHE A 42 -4.35 -11.23 -7.92
C PHE A 42 -3.20 -11.45 -8.92
N GLY A 43 -2.02 -11.83 -8.45
CA GLY A 43 -0.87 -12.13 -9.30
C GLY A 43 -1.09 -13.32 -10.22
N VAL A 44 -1.76 -14.38 -9.75
CA VAL A 44 -2.16 -15.53 -10.57
C VAL A 44 -3.10 -15.08 -11.69
N LEU A 45 -4.15 -14.33 -11.34
CA LEU A 45 -5.12 -13.84 -12.33
C LEU A 45 -4.45 -12.90 -13.35
N ALA A 46 -3.60 -11.98 -12.88
CA ALA A 46 -2.85 -11.09 -13.74
C ALA A 46 -1.94 -11.87 -14.70
N GLY A 47 -1.19 -12.87 -14.19
CA GLY A 47 -0.35 -13.75 -15.01
C GLY A 47 -1.13 -14.55 -16.05
N LEU A 48 -2.32 -15.04 -15.72
CA LEU A 48 -3.20 -15.70 -16.70
C LEU A 48 -3.68 -14.74 -17.78
N THR A 49 -4.09 -13.52 -17.41
CA THR A 49 -4.53 -12.52 -18.39
C THR A 49 -3.42 -12.06 -19.33
N LEU A 50 -2.15 -12.12 -18.88
CA LEU A 50 -0.97 -11.83 -19.70
C LEU A 50 -0.82 -12.79 -20.88
N LYS A 51 -1.26 -14.05 -20.73
CA LYS A 51 -1.27 -15.04 -21.82
C LYS A 51 -2.47 -14.88 -22.75
N TRP A 52 -3.55 -14.25 -22.29
CA TRP A 52 -4.83 -14.30 -22.99
C TRP A 52 -5.06 -13.09 -23.92
N SER A 53 -4.91 -11.87 -23.42
CA SER A 53 -5.21 -10.66 -24.21
C SER A 53 -4.62 -9.40 -23.58
N VAL A 54 -4.15 -8.48 -24.43
CA VAL A 54 -3.69 -7.14 -24.01
C VAL A 54 -4.79 -6.40 -23.24
N VAL A 55 -6.05 -6.55 -23.63
CA VAL A 55 -7.19 -5.88 -22.98
C VAL A 55 -7.45 -6.46 -21.60
N ALA A 56 -7.43 -7.79 -21.47
CA ALA A 56 -7.61 -8.45 -20.18
C ALA A 56 -6.48 -8.09 -19.21
N TRP A 57 -5.23 -8.12 -19.68
CA TRP A 57 -4.06 -7.68 -18.92
C TRP A 57 -4.18 -6.22 -18.47
N GLY A 58 -4.54 -5.31 -19.39
CA GLY A 58 -4.75 -3.89 -19.08
C GLY A 58 -5.85 -3.68 -18.05
N THR A 59 -6.93 -4.45 -18.12
CA THR A 59 -8.04 -4.42 -17.15
C THR A 59 -7.54 -4.80 -15.76
N MET A 60 -6.71 -5.84 -15.65
CA MET A 60 -6.09 -6.22 -14.39
C MET A 60 -5.21 -5.13 -13.81
N GLN A 61 -4.48 -4.37 -14.64
CA GLN A 61 -3.71 -3.21 -14.14
C GLN A 61 -4.61 -2.14 -13.52
N VAL A 62 -5.73 -1.81 -14.16
CA VAL A 62 -6.71 -0.85 -13.61
C VAL A 62 -7.28 -1.35 -12.28
N ILE A 63 -7.68 -2.62 -12.22
CA ILE A 63 -8.18 -3.24 -10.98
C ILE A 63 -7.11 -3.19 -9.88
N GLY A 64 -5.86 -3.50 -10.21
CA GLY A 64 -4.74 -3.43 -9.27
C GLY A 64 -4.51 -2.02 -8.73
N VAL A 65 -4.56 -1.01 -9.60
CA VAL A 65 -4.43 0.39 -9.19
C VAL A 65 -5.55 0.80 -8.24
N LEU A 66 -6.81 0.51 -8.59
CA LEU A 66 -7.97 0.83 -7.75
C LEU A 66 -7.92 0.07 -6.42
N GLY A 67 -7.57 -1.22 -6.46
CA GLY A 67 -7.40 -2.07 -5.30
C GLY A 67 -6.35 -1.54 -4.32
N ALA A 68 -5.19 -1.11 -4.83
CA ALA A 68 -4.12 -0.53 -4.01
C ALA A 68 -4.56 0.79 -3.33
N VAL A 69 -5.25 1.67 -4.06
CA VAL A 69 -5.78 2.92 -3.47
C VAL A 69 -6.85 2.63 -2.41
N VAL A 70 -7.76 1.69 -2.67
CA VAL A 70 -8.80 1.30 -1.71
C VAL A 70 -8.18 0.65 -0.47
N ALA A 71 -7.22 -0.25 -0.62
CA ALA A 71 -6.51 -0.87 0.49
C ALA A 71 -5.72 0.15 1.32
N GLY A 72 -5.12 1.16 0.68
CA GLY A 72 -4.47 2.28 1.36
C GLY A 72 -5.39 3.05 2.30
N ARG A 73 -6.69 3.14 2.01
CA ARG A 73 -7.67 3.81 2.87
C ARG A 73 -7.88 3.11 4.21
N GLU A 74 -7.51 1.83 4.34
CA GLU A 74 -7.62 1.10 5.60
C GLU A 74 -6.66 1.65 6.66
N HIS A 75 -5.55 2.27 6.25
CA HIS A 75 -4.48 2.70 7.14
C HIS A 75 -4.71 4.06 7.79
N LYS A 76 -4.16 4.23 9.00
CA LYS A 76 -4.13 5.48 9.75
C LYS A 76 -2.94 6.34 9.35
N TYR A 77 -1.79 5.72 9.12
CA TYR A 77 -0.52 6.37 8.80
C TYR A 77 -0.02 5.94 7.42
N GLY A 78 0.49 6.91 6.65
CA GLY A 78 0.96 6.69 5.29
C GLY A 78 2.18 5.77 5.18
N TRP A 79 3.08 5.75 6.18
CA TRP A 79 4.24 4.85 6.16
C TRP A 79 3.82 3.38 6.22
N SER A 80 2.91 3.03 7.13
CA SER A 80 2.36 1.67 7.20
C SER A 80 1.62 1.25 5.92
N ALA A 81 0.89 2.19 5.31
CA ALA A 81 0.21 1.95 4.04
C ALA A 81 1.23 1.67 2.93
N ALA A 82 2.28 2.50 2.83
CA ALA A 82 3.32 2.34 1.83
C ALA A 82 4.10 1.03 2.00
N ALA A 83 4.48 0.67 3.23
CA ALA A 83 5.18 -0.58 3.52
C ALA A 83 4.32 -1.80 3.14
N ARG A 84 3.04 -1.82 3.51
CA ARG A 84 2.10 -2.88 3.08
C ARG A 84 1.97 -2.91 1.57
N GLY A 85 1.82 -1.75 0.93
CA GLY A 85 1.71 -1.64 -0.52
C GLY A 85 2.94 -2.17 -1.24
N PHE A 86 4.14 -1.89 -0.72
CA PHE A 86 5.39 -2.41 -1.27
C PHE A 86 5.43 -3.93 -1.23
N VAL A 87 5.15 -4.54 -0.07
CA VAL A 87 5.14 -6.01 0.10
C VAL A 87 4.06 -6.66 -0.77
N ALA A 88 2.84 -6.11 -0.78
CA ALA A 88 1.76 -6.62 -1.61
C ALA A 88 2.09 -6.51 -3.11
N GLY A 89 2.72 -5.41 -3.53
CA GLY A 89 3.19 -5.21 -4.90
C GLY A 89 4.25 -6.23 -5.31
N LEU A 90 5.24 -6.47 -4.44
CA LEU A 90 6.26 -7.52 -4.64
C LEU A 90 5.64 -8.90 -4.79
N LEU A 91 4.71 -9.27 -3.91
CA LEU A 91 4.06 -10.58 -3.97
C LEU A 91 3.23 -10.74 -5.25
N ALA A 92 2.35 -9.78 -5.54
CA ALA A 92 1.50 -9.84 -6.72
C ALA A 92 2.31 -9.92 -8.02
N THR A 93 3.33 -9.06 -8.16
CA THR A 93 4.15 -9.03 -9.38
C THR A 93 5.15 -10.17 -9.45
N GLY A 94 5.71 -10.62 -8.32
CA GLY A 94 6.53 -11.81 -8.26
C GLY A 94 5.76 -13.05 -8.72
N VAL A 95 4.52 -13.22 -8.28
CA VAL A 95 3.64 -14.29 -8.77
C VAL A 95 3.33 -14.11 -10.25
N THR A 96 3.03 -12.89 -10.71
CA THR A 96 2.75 -12.62 -12.12
C THR A 96 3.93 -12.97 -13.03
N VAL A 97 5.15 -12.56 -12.68
CA VAL A 97 6.39 -12.88 -13.40
C VAL A 97 6.68 -14.38 -13.33
N GLY A 98 6.44 -15.02 -12.17
CA GLY A 98 6.55 -16.46 -12.02
C GLY A 98 5.61 -17.21 -12.97
N MET A 99 4.35 -16.78 -13.07
CA MET A 99 3.37 -17.34 -14.01
C MET A 99 3.81 -17.16 -15.47
N GLN A 100 4.39 -16.00 -15.81
CA GLN A 100 4.95 -15.74 -17.13
C GLN A 100 6.04 -16.77 -17.49
N ALA A 101 6.93 -17.07 -16.54
CA ALA A 101 8.03 -18.01 -16.72
C ALA A 101 7.59 -19.49 -16.72
N LEU A 102 6.54 -19.83 -15.97
CA LEU A 102 6.08 -21.21 -15.78
C LEU A 102 5.07 -21.68 -16.84
N LEU A 103 4.27 -20.77 -17.40
CA LEU A 103 3.24 -21.13 -18.36
C LEU A 103 3.76 -21.12 -19.81
N PRO A 104 3.49 -22.17 -20.60
CA PRO A 104 3.85 -22.21 -22.01
C PRO A 104 3.02 -21.21 -22.83
N GLY A 105 3.51 -20.91 -24.04
CA GLY A 105 2.86 -20.01 -24.99
C GLY A 105 3.37 -18.57 -24.91
N ASP A 106 3.04 -17.79 -25.94
CA ASP A 106 3.49 -16.41 -26.08
C ASP A 106 2.73 -15.47 -25.13
N ASP A 107 3.47 -14.54 -24.53
CA ASP A 107 2.88 -13.47 -23.73
C ASP A 107 2.41 -12.32 -24.62
N VAL A 108 1.28 -11.71 -24.28
CA VAL A 108 0.83 -10.48 -24.97
C VAL A 108 1.69 -9.27 -24.60
N LYS A 109 2.47 -9.37 -23.52
CA LYS A 109 3.50 -8.39 -23.11
C LYS A 109 4.66 -9.06 -22.40
N THR A 110 5.87 -8.65 -22.74
CA THR A 110 7.08 -9.05 -22.00
C THR A 110 7.25 -8.19 -20.76
N LEU A 111 7.36 -8.81 -19.59
CA LEU A 111 7.71 -8.12 -18.35
C LEU A 111 9.23 -8.14 -18.17
N ALA A 112 9.85 -6.97 -18.04
CA ALA A 112 11.30 -6.86 -17.84
C ALA A 112 11.66 -7.22 -16.39
N PHE A 113 12.28 -8.38 -16.17
CA PHE A 113 12.81 -8.75 -14.86
C PHE A 113 14.26 -8.27 -14.68
N PRO A 114 14.66 -7.72 -13.51
CA PRO A 114 13.88 -7.51 -12.28
C PRO A 114 13.16 -6.15 -12.19
N SER A 115 13.32 -5.27 -13.18
CA SER A 115 12.86 -3.87 -13.10
C SER A 115 11.34 -3.73 -12.96
N TYR A 116 10.55 -4.59 -13.60
CA TYR A 116 9.09 -4.61 -13.50
C TYR A 116 8.61 -4.89 -12.06
N LEU A 117 9.27 -5.83 -11.38
CA LEU A 117 8.95 -6.18 -9.99
C LEU A 117 9.22 -5.01 -9.04
N ILE A 118 10.37 -4.34 -9.19
CA ILE A 118 10.73 -3.18 -8.36
C ILE A 118 9.80 -1.99 -8.62
N THR A 119 9.54 -1.67 -9.90
CA THR A 119 8.68 -0.55 -10.28
C THR A 119 7.24 -0.76 -9.84
N ALA A 120 6.71 -1.97 -9.96
CA ALA A 120 5.36 -2.28 -9.49
C ALA A 120 5.25 -2.27 -7.96
N ALA A 121 6.27 -2.73 -7.23
CA ALA A 121 6.32 -2.63 -5.78
C ALA A 121 6.32 -1.17 -5.30
N ILE A 122 7.16 -0.32 -5.90
CA ILE A 122 7.19 1.13 -5.62
C ILE A 122 5.85 1.77 -5.98
N GLY A 123 5.31 1.47 -7.17
CA GLY A 123 4.02 1.98 -7.62
C GLY A 123 2.90 1.62 -6.64
N SER A 124 2.85 0.36 -6.19
CA SER A 124 1.88 -0.09 -5.19
C SER A 124 2.05 0.63 -3.84
N ALA A 125 3.28 0.85 -3.38
CA ALA A 125 3.56 1.61 -2.16
C ALA A 125 3.02 3.04 -2.25
N VAL A 126 3.25 3.72 -3.38
CA VAL A 126 2.75 5.07 -3.63
C VAL A 126 1.23 5.09 -3.68
N LEU A 127 0.59 4.13 -4.35
CA LEU A 127 -0.88 4.07 -4.44
C LEU A 127 -1.54 3.84 -3.07
N HIS A 128 -0.94 2.99 -2.23
CA HIS A 128 -1.41 2.82 -0.85
C HIS A 128 -1.24 4.11 -0.03
N LEU A 129 -0.10 4.81 -0.18
CA LEU A 129 0.14 6.10 0.44
C LEU A 129 -0.92 7.14 0.03
N VAL A 130 -1.23 7.22 -1.27
CA VAL A 130 -2.31 8.07 -1.81
C VAL A 130 -3.66 7.70 -1.20
N GLY A 131 -3.96 6.40 -1.09
CA GLY A 131 -5.17 5.90 -0.42
C GLY A 131 -5.30 6.35 1.04
N ALA A 132 -4.18 6.44 1.77
CA ALA A 132 -4.18 6.87 3.17
C ALA A 132 -4.32 8.39 3.37
N ALA A 133 -4.04 9.20 2.34
CA ALA A 133 -3.98 10.66 2.45
C ALA A 133 -5.28 11.35 2.93
N PRO A 134 -6.51 10.97 2.51
CA PRO A 134 -7.74 11.66 2.91
C PRO A 134 -7.96 11.71 4.43
N ARG A 135 -7.53 10.68 5.17
CA ARG A 135 -7.66 10.65 6.64
C ARG A 135 -6.72 11.65 7.32
N ARG A 136 -5.51 11.85 6.79
CA ARG A 136 -4.56 12.86 7.29
C ARG A 136 -5.12 14.27 7.15
N ILE A 137 -5.69 14.58 5.98
CA ILE A 137 -6.28 15.89 5.68
C ILE A 137 -7.44 16.18 6.64
N ARG A 138 -8.35 15.22 6.84
CA ARG A 138 -9.50 15.39 7.76
C ARG A 138 -9.08 15.67 9.21
N ARG A 139 -7.99 15.06 9.69
CA ARG A 139 -7.48 15.31 11.05
C ARG A 139 -6.91 16.70 11.21
N ARG A 140 -6.13 17.18 10.23
CA ARG A 140 -5.61 18.55 10.24
C ARG A 140 -6.73 19.59 10.26
N ILE A 141 -7.77 19.39 9.44
CA ILE A 141 -8.93 20.30 9.42
C ILE A 141 -9.62 20.35 10.78
N LYS A 142 -9.87 19.19 11.42
CA LYS A 142 -10.48 19.13 12.75
C LYS A 142 -9.63 19.85 13.80
N TYR A 143 -8.31 19.64 13.80
CA TYR A 143 -7.40 20.28 14.76
C TYR A 143 -7.41 21.81 14.64
N VAL A 144 -7.34 22.32 13.41
CA VAL A 144 -7.39 23.78 13.14
C VAL A 144 -8.74 24.38 13.54
N ALA A 145 -9.85 23.67 13.33
CA ALA A 145 -11.17 24.13 13.74
C ALA A 145 -11.31 24.23 15.27
N THR A 146 -10.77 23.26 16.02
CA THR A 146 -10.80 23.29 17.49
C THR A 146 -10.01 24.48 18.05
N LEU A 147 -8.82 24.75 17.52
CA LEU A 147 -7.97 25.88 17.98
C LEU A 147 -8.60 27.25 17.74
N ARG A 148 -9.46 27.40 16.73
CA ARG A 148 -10.19 28.65 16.48
C ARG A 148 -11.33 28.91 17.47
N ARG A 149 -11.82 27.87 18.17
CA ARG A 149 -12.97 27.99 19.09
C ARG A 149 -12.56 28.36 20.53
N THR A 150 -11.28 28.19 20.86
CA THR A 150 -10.71 28.46 22.19
C THR A 150 -10.00 29.80 22.28
N ARG A 151 -10.07 30.63 21.24
CA ARG A 151 -9.62 32.02 21.21
C ARG A 151 -10.85 32.92 21.11
#